data_AF-A0AAV1H5T9-F1
#
_entry.id   AF-A0AAV1H5T9-F1
#
_cell.length_a   1.000
_cell.length_b   1.000
_cell.length_c   1.000
_cell.angle_alpha   90.00
_cell.angle_beta   90.00
_cell.angle_gamma   90.00
#
_symmetry.space_group_name_H-M   'P 1'
#
loop_
_entity.id
_entity.type
_entity.pdbx_description
1 polymer ?
#
loop_
_entity_poly.entity_id
_entity_poly.type
_entity_poly.pdbx_seq_one_letter_code
_entity_poly.pdbx_strand_id
1 'polypeptide(L)'
;MGTVSELCASSFQAFLCPSVGLGAPAAATVPDDLSPEERQELESIRRRKQELLHDIQRLKDEIAEVTIEIESLGQTEERKSMQRNKQMAMGRKKFNMDPKKGIRFLIDSSLLKNTSDDIAQFLYKGEGLNKTAIGDYLGERDDFNIEVLHAFLDLHEFTDLNLVQALRQFLWSFRLPGEAQKIDRMMEAFAQRYCRCNPGVFQSTDTCYVLSFAVIMLNTSLHNPNVKDKPTVQRFTAMNRGINDGGDLPEELLRNLYDSIKNEPFKIPEDDGNDLTHTFFNPDREGWLLKLGTFVFMTYFTQCGSALHCPPLEDRPCITTIKT
;
A
#
# COMPACT_ATOMS: atom_id res chain seq x y z
N MET A 1 -2.45 -31.64 -5.65
CA MET A 1 -3.91 -31.45 -5.60
C MET A 1 -4.32 -31.02 -7.00
N GLY A 2 -4.81 -31.96 -7.81
CA GLY A 2 -5.23 -31.68 -9.19
C GLY A 2 -6.39 -30.68 -9.16
N THR A 3 -6.34 -29.69 -10.04
CA THR A 3 -7.39 -28.69 -10.16
C THR A 3 -8.67 -29.36 -10.65
N VAL A 4 -9.83 -28.83 -10.26
CA VAL A 4 -11.16 -29.36 -10.65
C VAL A 4 -11.28 -29.52 -12.18
N SER A 5 -10.50 -28.77 -12.96
CA SER A 5 -10.37 -28.85 -14.41
C SER A 5 -9.79 -30.19 -14.92
N GLU A 6 -8.81 -30.80 -14.23
CA GLU A 6 -8.20 -32.09 -14.65
C GLU A 6 -9.13 -33.28 -14.40
N LEU A 7 -9.96 -33.21 -13.35
CA LEU A 7 -11.00 -34.21 -13.06
C LEU A 7 -12.17 -34.14 -14.05
N CYS A 8 -12.50 -32.94 -14.56
CA CYS A 8 -13.52 -32.76 -15.60
C CYS A 8 -13.03 -33.25 -16.97
N ALA A 9 -11.79 -32.97 -17.37
CA ALA A 9 -11.24 -33.40 -18.65
C ALA A 9 -11.08 -34.94 -18.75
N SER A 10 -10.59 -35.58 -17.69
CA SER A 10 -10.42 -37.04 -17.64
C SER A 10 -11.75 -37.81 -17.61
N SER A 11 -12.79 -37.24 -16.99
CA SER A 11 -14.13 -37.85 -16.95
C SER A 11 -14.91 -37.66 -18.28
N PHE A 12 -14.69 -36.54 -19.00
CA PHE A 12 -15.32 -36.28 -20.29
C PHE A 12 -14.73 -37.13 -21.43
N GLN A 13 -13.41 -37.37 -21.42
CA GLN A 13 -12.76 -38.20 -22.44
C GLN A 13 -13.19 -39.68 -22.35
N ALA A 14 -13.55 -40.15 -21.16
CA ALA A 14 -14.16 -41.47 -20.94
C ALA A 14 -15.63 -41.56 -21.40
N PHE A 15 -16.35 -40.43 -21.45
CA PHE A 15 -17.74 -40.36 -21.94
C PHE A 15 -17.81 -40.24 -23.48
N LEU A 16 -16.85 -39.55 -24.09
CA LEU A 16 -16.73 -39.40 -25.55
C LEU A 16 -16.19 -40.66 -26.24
N CYS A 17 -15.36 -41.43 -25.55
CA CYS A 17 -14.87 -42.73 -26.00
C CYS A 17 -15.41 -43.86 -25.11
N PRO A 18 -16.65 -44.34 -25.33
CA PRO A 18 -16.97 -45.67 -24.88
C PRO A 18 -16.13 -46.63 -25.74
N SER A 19 -15.16 -47.30 -25.13
CA SER A 19 -14.51 -48.50 -25.65
C SER A 19 -15.50 -49.66 -25.72
N VAL A 20 -16.61 -49.45 -26.45
CA VAL A 20 -17.45 -50.52 -26.97
C VAL A 20 -16.80 -50.87 -28.30
N GLY A 21 -16.06 -51.97 -28.32
CA GLY A 21 -15.59 -52.55 -29.56
C GLY A 21 -16.77 -52.67 -30.53
N LEU A 22 -16.74 -51.87 -31.60
CA LEU A 22 -17.57 -52.06 -32.77
C LEU A 22 -17.12 -53.37 -33.44
N GLY A 23 -17.56 -54.49 -32.87
CA GLY A 23 -17.64 -55.74 -33.60
C GLY A 23 -18.52 -55.51 -34.83
N ALA A 24 -18.07 -56.03 -35.97
CA ALA A 24 -18.77 -55.98 -37.25
C ALA A 24 -20.28 -56.28 -37.08
N PRO A 25 -21.17 -55.69 -37.90
CA PRO A 25 -22.59 -55.91 -37.77
C PRO A 25 -22.89 -57.39 -38.06
N ALA A 26 -23.11 -58.19 -37.01
CA ALA A 26 -23.69 -59.50 -37.17
C ALA A 26 -25.09 -59.28 -37.80
N ALA A 27 -25.28 -59.80 -39.00
CA ALA A 27 -26.57 -59.76 -39.68
C ALA A 27 -27.62 -60.35 -38.74
N ALA A 28 -28.50 -59.49 -38.20
CA ALA A 28 -29.56 -59.89 -37.31
C ALA A 28 -30.59 -60.69 -38.13
N THR A 29 -30.41 -62.01 -38.17
CA THR A 29 -31.37 -62.96 -38.71
C THR A 29 -32.68 -62.80 -37.94
N VAL A 30 -33.71 -62.34 -38.65
CA VAL A 30 -35.07 -62.24 -38.12
C VAL A 30 -35.58 -63.67 -37.88
N PRO A 31 -36.10 -64.02 -36.69
CA PRO A 31 -36.71 -65.31 -36.45
C PRO A 31 -37.88 -65.56 -37.43
N ASP A 32 -37.95 -66.76 -38.02
CA ASP A 32 -38.88 -67.08 -39.11
C ASP A 32 -40.36 -67.18 -38.66
N ASP A 33 -40.68 -67.06 -37.36
CA ASP A 33 -42.00 -67.32 -36.78
C ASP A 33 -42.83 -66.07 -36.39
N LEU A 34 -42.40 -64.87 -36.75
CA LEU A 34 -43.12 -63.62 -36.38
C LEU A 34 -44.42 -63.41 -37.16
N SER A 35 -45.50 -63.06 -36.46
CA SER A 35 -46.77 -62.64 -37.04
C SER A 35 -46.64 -61.31 -37.82
N PRO A 36 -47.58 -60.98 -38.73
CA PRO A 36 -47.51 -59.76 -39.52
C PRO A 36 -47.46 -58.48 -38.68
N GLU A 37 -48.18 -58.46 -37.55
CA GLU A 37 -48.21 -57.33 -36.61
C GLU A 37 -46.85 -57.17 -35.89
N GLU A 38 -46.24 -58.26 -35.43
CA GLU A 38 -44.92 -58.24 -34.78
C GLU A 38 -43.79 -57.83 -35.74
N ARG A 39 -43.89 -58.21 -37.03
CA ARG A 39 -42.94 -57.75 -38.07
C ARG A 39 -43.03 -56.23 -38.26
N GLN A 40 -44.24 -55.68 -38.27
CA GLN A 40 -44.47 -54.25 -38.39
C GLN A 40 -43.99 -53.47 -37.15
N GLU A 41 -44.20 -54.00 -35.94
CA GLU A 41 -43.64 -53.44 -34.71
C GLU A 41 -42.11 -53.48 -34.71
N LEU A 42 -41.50 -54.60 -35.11
CA LEU A 42 -40.04 -54.73 -35.19
C LEU A 42 -39.43 -53.72 -36.17
N GLU A 43 -40.08 -53.48 -37.31
CA GLU A 43 -39.68 -52.44 -38.26
C GLU A 43 -39.81 -51.04 -37.65
N SER A 44 -40.89 -50.76 -36.90
CA SER A 44 -41.06 -49.49 -36.20
C SER A 44 -39.97 -49.25 -35.14
N ILE A 45 -39.61 -50.29 -34.38
CA ILE A 45 -38.55 -50.25 -33.37
C ILE A 45 -37.19 -50.05 -34.04
N ARG A 46 -36.94 -50.72 -35.17
CA ARG A 46 -35.70 -50.54 -35.95
C ARG A 46 -35.57 -49.11 -36.49
N ARG A 47 -36.65 -48.55 -37.03
CA ARG A 47 -36.68 -47.15 -37.49
C ARG A 47 -36.41 -46.20 -36.32
N ARG A 48 -37.10 -46.37 -35.20
CA ARG A 48 -36.91 -45.51 -34.01
C ARG A 48 -35.52 -45.65 -33.40
N LYS A 49 -34.92 -46.84 -33.44
CA LYS A 49 -33.52 -47.06 -33.07
C LYS A 49 -32.56 -46.31 -33.98
N GLN A 50 -32.81 -46.30 -35.29
CA GLN A 50 -31.99 -45.51 -36.24
C GLN A 50 -32.12 -44.01 -35.99
N GLU A 51 -33.32 -43.51 -35.72
CA GLU A 51 -33.56 -42.11 -35.35
C GLU A 51 -32.78 -41.73 -34.08
N LEU A 52 -32.89 -42.54 -33.01
CA LEU A 52 -32.14 -42.31 -31.77
C LEU A 52 -30.62 -42.37 -31.96
N LEU A 53 -30.13 -43.27 -32.80
CA LEU A 53 -28.69 -43.34 -33.11
C LEU A 53 -28.21 -42.09 -33.87
N HIS A 54 -29.04 -41.58 -34.77
CA HIS A 54 -28.76 -40.32 -35.46
C HIS A 54 -28.77 -39.14 -34.49
N ASP A 55 -29.73 -39.08 -33.57
CA ASP A 55 -29.81 -38.03 -32.54
C ASP A 55 -28.62 -38.09 -31.58
N ILE A 56 -28.18 -39.29 -31.16
CA ILE A 56 -26.97 -39.47 -30.34
C ILE A 56 -25.74 -38.96 -31.09
N GLN A 57 -25.62 -39.25 -32.39
CA GLN A 57 -24.49 -38.76 -33.17
C GLN A 57 -24.51 -37.23 -33.28
N ARG A 58 -25.68 -36.64 -33.55
CA ARG A 58 -25.82 -35.18 -33.58
C ARG A 58 -25.42 -34.54 -32.24
N LEU A 59 -25.91 -35.08 -31.12
CA LEU A 59 -25.57 -34.56 -29.79
C LEU A 59 -24.08 -34.72 -29.48
N LYS A 60 -23.43 -35.80 -29.95
CA LYS A 60 -21.97 -35.96 -29.81
C LYS A 60 -21.22 -34.88 -30.58
N ASP A 61 -21.65 -34.58 -31.81
CA ASP A 61 -21.03 -33.56 -32.65
C ASP A 61 -21.22 -32.17 -32.03
N GLU A 62 -22.42 -31.86 -31.50
CA GLU A 62 -22.70 -30.62 -30.76
C GLU A 62 -21.83 -30.48 -29.49
N ILE A 63 -21.68 -31.56 -28.71
CA ILE A 63 -20.80 -31.54 -27.52
C ILE A 63 -19.34 -31.31 -27.90
N ALA A 64 -18.87 -31.94 -28.99
CA ALA A 64 -17.51 -31.76 -29.48
C ALA A 64 -17.25 -30.30 -29.91
N GLU A 65 -18.21 -29.68 -30.60
CA GLU A 65 -18.14 -28.28 -31.01
C GLU A 65 -18.10 -27.33 -29.81
N VAL A 66 -19.01 -27.50 -28.85
CA VAL A 66 -19.05 -26.67 -27.62
C VAL A 66 -17.75 -26.82 -26.81
N THR A 67 -17.16 -28.02 -26.76
CA THR A 67 -15.89 -28.25 -26.05
C THR A 67 -14.76 -27.46 -26.68
N ILE A 68 -14.67 -27.43 -28.02
CA ILE A 68 -13.66 -26.66 -28.75
C ILE A 68 -13.83 -25.15 -28.50
N GLU A 69 -15.07 -24.66 -28.47
CA GLU A 69 -15.35 -23.25 -28.17
C GLU A 69 -14.90 -22.86 -26.75
N ILE A 70 -15.19 -23.70 -25.75
CA ILE A 70 -14.77 -23.47 -24.36
C ILE A 70 -13.24 -23.39 -24.25
N GLU A 71 -12.51 -24.31 -24.89
CA GLU A 71 -11.05 -24.29 -24.90
C GLU A 71 -10.47 -23.04 -25.59
N SER A 72 -11.07 -22.62 -26.71
CA SER A 72 -10.70 -21.41 -27.44
C SER A 72 -10.92 -20.13 -26.61
N LEU A 73 -12.05 -20.04 -25.92
CA LEU A 73 -12.36 -18.94 -25.02
C LEU A 73 -11.35 -18.88 -23.85
N GLY A 74 -11.04 -20.02 -23.23
CA GLY A 74 -10.06 -20.10 -22.14
C GLY A 74 -8.67 -19.61 -22.55
N GLN A 75 -8.16 -20.03 -23.72
CA GLN A 75 -6.87 -19.55 -24.25
C GLN A 75 -6.88 -18.04 -24.53
N THR A 76 -8.01 -17.51 -24.99
CA THR A 76 -8.17 -16.08 -25.27
C THR A 76 -8.17 -15.25 -23.97
N GLU A 77 -8.83 -15.74 -22.92
CA GLU A 77 -8.83 -15.09 -21.60
C GLU A 77 -7.44 -15.12 -20.95
N GLU A 78 -6.72 -16.24 -21.02
CA GLU A 78 -5.35 -16.34 -20.50
C GLU A 78 -4.39 -15.37 -21.21
N ARG A 79 -4.46 -15.26 -22.54
CA ARG A 79 -3.66 -14.32 -23.31
C ARG A 79 -3.95 -12.87 -22.93
N LYS A 80 -5.24 -12.52 -22.77
CA LYS A 80 -5.67 -11.18 -22.32
C LYS A 80 -5.18 -10.88 -20.89
N SER A 81 -5.30 -11.84 -19.98
CA SER A 81 -4.83 -11.73 -18.60
C SER A 81 -3.31 -11.53 -18.54
N MET A 82 -2.55 -12.34 -19.29
CA MET A 82 -1.09 -12.21 -19.37
C MET A 82 -0.66 -10.86 -19.96
N GLN A 83 -1.35 -10.38 -20.99
CA GLN A 83 -1.10 -9.06 -21.57
C GLN A 83 -1.37 -7.94 -20.58
N ARG A 84 -2.51 -8.01 -19.85
CA ARG A 84 -2.87 -7.05 -18.80
C ARG A 84 -1.83 -7.01 -17.69
N ASN A 85 -1.35 -8.17 -17.24
CA ASN A 85 -0.31 -8.27 -16.20
C ASN A 85 1.03 -7.69 -16.68
N LYS A 86 1.41 -7.93 -17.94
CA LYS A 86 2.62 -7.33 -18.54
C LYS A 86 2.52 -5.80 -18.60
N GLN A 87 1.37 -5.27 -19.03
CA GLN A 87 1.15 -3.82 -19.06
C GLN A 87 1.14 -3.23 -17.65
N MET A 88 0.53 -3.89 -16.67
CA MET A 88 0.56 -3.47 -15.27
C MET A 88 1.99 -3.41 -14.72
N ALA A 89 2.79 -4.46 -14.94
CA ALA A 89 4.20 -4.49 -14.54
C ALA A 89 5.01 -3.36 -15.20
N MET A 90 4.76 -3.09 -16.48
CA MET A 90 5.40 -1.98 -17.20
C MET A 90 4.96 -0.61 -16.65
N GLY A 91 3.69 -0.45 -16.29
CA GLY A 91 3.16 0.77 -15.67
C GLY A 91 3.77 1.04 -14.29
N ARG A 92 3.91 0.01 -13.46
CA ARG A 92 4.62 0.09 -12.16
C ARG A 92 6.09 0.51 -12.35
N LYS A 93 6.80 -0.08 -13.31
CA LYS A 93 8.17 0.34 -13.65
C LYS A 93 8.25 1.79 -14.11
N LYS A 94 7.30 2.25 -14.94
CA LYS A 94 7.22 3.65 -15.36
C LYS A 94 6.95 4.57 -14.18
N PHE A 95 6.05 4.20 -13.28
CA PHE A 95 5.76 4.95 -12.05
C PHE A 95 7.00 5.12 -11.18
N ASN A 96 7.76 4.05 -10.97
CA ASN A 96 8.98 4.10 -10.15
C ASN A 96 10.07 5.00 -10.75
N MET A 97 10.03 5.28 -12.06
CA MET A 97 10.95 6.21 -12.73
C MET A 97 10.39 7.64 -12.77
N ASP A 98 9.10 7.79 -13.04
CA ASP A 98 8.39 9.06 -13.13
C ASP A 98 6.92 8.82 -12.75
N PRO A 99 6.51 9.19 -11.53
CA PRO A 99 5.17 8.89 -11.03
C PRO A 99 4.05 9.42 -11.91
N LYS A 100 4.18 10.68 -12.40
CA LYS A 100 3.16 11.32 -13.24
C LYS A 100 3.00 10.58 -14.57
N LYS A 101 4.12 10.21 -15.23
CA LYS A 101 4.08 9.42 -16.47
C LYS A 101 3.57 7.99 -16.25
N GLY A 102 3.91 7.37 -15.12
CA GLY A 102 3.45 6.04 -14.75
C GLY A 102 1.93 5.97 -14.58
N ILE A 103 1.37 6.90 -13.80
CA ILE A 103 -0.09 7.01 -13.62
C ILE A 103 -0.77 7.27 -14.96
N ARG A 104 -0.27 8.22 -15.75
CA ARG A 104 -0.83 8.50 -17.09
C ARG A 104 -0.83 7.27 -17.99
N PHE A 105 0.27 6.52 -18.03
CA PHE A 105 0.34 5.29 -18.82
C PHE A 105 -0.68 4.23 -18.38
N LEU A 106 -0.89 4.07 -17.06
CA LEU A 106 -1.87 3.13 -16.51
C LEU A 106 -3.31 3.55 -16.86
N ILE A 107 -3.59 4.85 -16.87
CA ILE A 107 -4.87 5.42 -17.30
C ILE A 107 -5.09 5.20 -18.80
N ASP A 108 -4.12 5.58 -19.63
CA ASP A 108 -4.20 5.46 -21.09
C ASP A 108 -4.35 3.98 -21.51
N SER A 109 -3.77 3.06 -20.74
CA SER A 109 -3.89 1.61 -20.95
C SER A 109 -5.17 0.99 -20.36
N SER A 110 -6.09 1.80 -19.82
CA SER A 110 -7.32 1.36 -19.15
C SER A 110 -7.09 0.38 -17.99
N LEU A 111 -5.92 0.46 -17.35
CA LEU A 111 -5.55 -0.34 -16.18
C LEU A 111 -5.89 0.32 -14.85
N LEU A 112 -6.01 1.65 -14.87
CA LEU A 112 -6.33 2.50 -13.73
C LEU A 112 -7.33 3.56 -14.17
N LYS A 113 -8.32 3.86 -13.34
CA LYS A 113 -9.27 4.94 -13.63
C LYS A 113 -8.65 6.27 -13.21
N ASN A 114 -9.02 7.34 -13.92
CA ASN A 114 -8.55 8.69 -13.60
C ASN A 114 -9.44 9.34 -12.52
N THR A 115 -9.48 8.75 -11.33
CA THR A 115 -10.17 9.28 -10.15
C THR A 115 -9.19 9.32 -8.99
N SER A 116 -9.39 10.23 -8.04
CA SER A 116 -8.55 10.33 -6.85
C SER A 116 -8.58 9.05 -6.02
N ASP A 117 -9.76 8.46 -5.82
CA ASP A 117 -9.96 7.20 -5.09
C ASP A 117 -9.24 6.00 -5.71
N ASP A 118 -9.38 5.79 -7.03
CA ASP A 118 -8.76 4.62 -7.69
C ASP A 118 -7.23 4.74 -7.68
N ILE A 119 -6.69 5.95 -7.88
CA ILE A 119 -5.25 6.21 -7.81
C ILE A 119 -4.74 6.05 -6.38
N ALA A 120 -5.44 6.62 -5.39
CA ALA A 120 -5.12 6.45 -3.98
C ALA A 120 -5.09 4.97 -3.57
N GLN A 121 -6.08 4.18 -4.01
CA GLN A 121 -6.15 2.75 -3.75
C GLN A 121 -4.99 1.96 -4.41
N PHE A 122 -4.58 2.37 -5.61
CA PHE A 122 -3.40 1.82 -6.29
C PHE A 122 -2.12 2.11 -5.51
N LEU A 123 -1.92 3.36 -5.08
CA LEU A 123 -0.76 3.78 -4.29
C LEU A 123 -0.74 3.08 -2.92
N TYR A 124 -1.89 2.97 -2.25
CA TYR A 124 -2.01 2.35 -0.93
C TYR A 124 -1.71 0.85 -0.95
N LYS A 125 -2.14 0.14 -2.00
CA LYS A 125 -1.75 -1.27 -2.20
C LYS A 125 -0.24 -1.42 -2.38
N GLY A 126 0.42 -0.45 -3.02
CA GLY A 126 1.88 -0.35 -3.10
C GLY A 126 2.58 -1.53 -3.79
N GLU A 127 1.87 -2.42 -4.47
CA GLU A 127 2.43 -3.68 -4.98
C GLU A 127 3.43 -3.42 -6.12
N GLY A 128 4.72 -3.60 -5.85
CA GLY A 128 5.80 -3.34 -6.82
C GLY A 128 6.07 -1.85 -7.09
N LEU A 129 5.58 -0.96 -6.22
CA LEU A 129 5.84 0.47 -6.28
C LEU A 129 6.97 0.87 -5.33
N ASN A 130 7.82 1.78 -5.80
CA ASN A 130 8.83 2.42 -4.97
C ASN A 130 8.14 3.43 -4.03
N LYS A 131 8.44 3.35 -2.74
CA LYS A 131 7.76 4.17 -1.72
C LYS A 131 8.21 5.62 -1.68
N THR A 132 9.42 5.91 -2.14
CA THR A 132 9.90 7.29 -2.40
C THR A 132 9.09 7.90 -3.54
N ALA A 133 8.90 7.16 -4.64
CA ALA A 133 8.08 7.61 -5.77
C ALA A 133 6.60 7.87 -5.38
N ILE A 134 6.05 7.09 -4.45
CA ILE A 134 4.72 7.35 -3.87
C ILE A 134 4.72 8.67 -3.10
N GLY A 135 5.67 8.86 -2.19
CA GLY A 135 5.79 10.09 -1.41
C GLY A 135 5.97 11.34 -2.27
N ASP A 136 6.81 11.24 -3.31
CA ASP A 136 7.03 12.32 -4.26
C ASP A 136 5.76 12.76 -4.97
N TYR A 137 4.94 11.80 -5.42
CA TYR A 137 3.67 12.05 -6.12
C TYR A 137 2.60 12.61 -5.18
N LEU A 138 2.42 12.01 -4.01
CA LEU A 138 1.45 12.48 -3.01
C LEU A 138 1.81 13.88 -2.48
N GLY A 139 3.11 14.17 -2.43
CA GLY A 139 3.64 15.47 -2.07
C GLY A 139 3.65 16.48 -3.20
N GLU A 140 3.04 16.28 -4.37
CA GLU A 140 2.97 17.31 -5.44
C GLU A 140 1.90 18.36 -5.16
N ARG A 141 2.13 19.63 -5.55
CA ARG A 141 1.22 20.75 -5.23
C ARG A 141 0.00 20.86 -6.13
N ASP A 142 -0.08 20.02 -7.16
CA ASP A 142 -1.17 20.05 -8.13
C ASP A 142 -2.47 19.65 -7.42
N ASP A 143 -3.58 20.33 -7.70
CA ASP A 143 -4.86 20.13 -7.00
C ASP A 143 -5.30 18.66 -7.01
N PHE A 144 -5.12 17.97 -8.13
CA PHE A 144 -5.44 16.55 -8.26
C PHE A 144 -4.57 15.65 -7.37
N ASN A 145 -3.29 16.00 -7.19
CA ASN A 145 -2.40 15.27 -6.29
C ASN A 145 -2.81 15.46 -4.82
N ILE A 146 -3.29 16.66 -4.47
CA ILE A 146 -3.83 16.96 -3.14
C ILE A 146 -5.10 16.15 -2.89
N GLU A 147 -6.01 16.06 -3.86
CA GLU A 147 -7.20 15.19 -3.78
C GLU A 147 -6.81 13.71 -3.58
N VAL A 148 -5.82 13.22 -4.35
CA VAL A 148 -5.30 11.85 -4.19
C VAL A 148 -4.69 11.64 -2.80
N LEU A 149 -3.96 12.62 -2.26
CA LEU A 149 -3.40 12.56 -0.90
C LEU A 149 -4.49 12.42 0.17
N HIS A 150 -5.56 13.21 0.07
CA HIS A 150 -6.69 13.09 1.00
C HIS A 150 -7.38 11.72 0.87
N ALA A 151 -7.67 11.25 -0.34
CA ALA A 151 -8.23 9.92 -0.57
C ALA A 151 -7.31 8.80 -0.05
N PHE A 152 -5.99 8.95 -0.19
CA PHE A 152 -5.00 8.01 0.32
C PHE A 152 -4.97 7.95 1.85
N LEU A 153 -5.12 9.10 2.51
CA LEU A 153 -5.26 9.19 3.97
C LEU A 153 -6.59 8.65 4.45
N ASP A 154 -7.65 8.76 3.66
CA ASP A 154 -8.96 8.20 3.99
C ASP A 154 -8.96 6.65 4.02
N LEU A 155 -8.02 6.03 3.30
CA LEU A 155 -7.75 4.58 3.39
C LEU A 155 -7.02 4.15 4.67
N HIS A 156 -6.48 5.09 5.45
CA HIS A 156 -5.88 4.80 6.75
C HIS A 156 -6.95 4.86 7.86
N GLU A 157 -7.00 3.81 8.67
CA GLU A 157 -7.90 3.70 9.82
C GLU A 157 -7.16 4.12 11.10
N PHE A 158 -7.36 5.37 11.51
CA PHE A 158 -6.72 5.95 12.69
C PHE A 158 -7.61 5.97 13.94
N THR A 159 -8.86 5.51 13.83
CA THR A 159 -9.80 5.46 14.95
C THR A 159 -9.21 4.64 16.10
N ASP A 160 -9.31 5.16 17.32
CA ASP A 160 -8.81 4.53 18.56
C ASP A 160 -7.30 4.25 18.60
N LEU A 161 -6.53 4.77 17.64
CA LEU A 161 -5.08 4.74 17.67
C LEU A 161 -4.53 6.00 18.32
N ASN A 162 -3.49 5.85 19.14
CA ASN A 162 -2.72 7.01 19.58
C ASN A 162 -1.87 7.58 18.44
N LEU A 163 -1.36 8.81 18.62
CA LEU A 163 -0.64 9.54 17.59
C LEU A 163 0.59 8.77 17.04
N VAL A 164 1.34 8.11 17.92
CA VAL A 164 2.51 7.32 17.48
C VAL A 164 2.09 6.11 16.65
N GLN A 165 1.01 5.41 17.03
CA GLN A 165 0.49 4.27 16.26
C GLN A 165 0.01 4.71 14.87
N ALA A 166 -0.73 5.82 14.78
CA ALA A 166 -1.16 6.38 13.51
C ALA A 166 0.03 6.82 12.65
N LEU A 167 1.03 7.49 13.23
CA LEU A 167 2.27 7.86 12.53
C LEU A 167 3.04 6.64 12.02
N ARG A 168 3.10 5.55 12.77
CA ARG A 168 3.73 4.30 12.31
C ARG A 168 3.04 3.74 11.06
N GLN A 169 1.71 3.71 11.04
CA GLN A 169 0.97 3.26 9.86
C GLN A 169 1.19 4.18 8.68
N PHE A 170 1.08 5.50 8.90
CA PHE A 170 1.25 6.51 7.87
C PHE A 170 2.64 6.47 7.22
N LEU A 171 3.71 6.49 8.03
CA LEU A 171 5.10 6.47 7.58
C LEU A 171 5.54 5.09 7.03
N TRP A 172 4.74 4.04 7.23
CA TRP A 172 4.99 2.75 6.60
C TRP A 172 4.52 2.71 5.14
N SER A 173 3.52 3.50 4.77
CA SER A 173 2.87 3.42 3.46
C SER A 173 3.68 4.08 2.34
N PHE A 174 4.55 5.03 2.65
CA PHE A 174 5.41 5.75 1.69
C PHE A 174 6.66 6.30 2.41
N ARG A 175 7.60 6.89 1.66
CA ARG A 175 8.71 7.66 2.26
C ARG A 175 8.46 9.15 2.16
N LEU A 176 8.70 9.86 3.25
CA LEU A 176 8.60 11.32 3.24
C LEU A 176 9.56 11.91 2.18
N PRO A 177 9.09 12.86 1.37
CA PRO A 177 9.93 13.57 0.40
C PRO A 177 10.93 14.49 1.10
N GLY A 178 12.05 14.81 0.45
CA GLY A 178 13.11 15.66 1.03
C GLY A 178 12.75 17.15 1.09
N GLU A 179 11.83 17.62 0.24
CA GLU A 179 11.46 19.03 0.19
C GLU A 179 10.48 19.40 1.31
N ALA A 180 10.84 20.41 2.10
CA ALA A 180 10.05 20.87 3.25
C ALA A 180 8.59 21.17 2.90
N GLN A 181 8.32 21.79 1.75
CA GLN A 181 6.96 22.12 1.29
C GLN A 181 6.10 20.90 0.96
N LYS A 182 6.73 19.77 0.62
CA LYS A 182 6.01 18.51 0.38
C LYS A 182 5.70 17.82 1.71
N ILE A 183 6.69 17.76 2.61
CA ILE A 183 6.53 17.22 3.97
C ILE A 183 5.39 17.95 4.69
N ASP A 184 5.40 19.29 4.65
CA ASP A 184 4.41 20.15 5.29
C ASP A 184 2.98 19.75 4.90
N ARG A 185 2.69 19.67 3.59
CA ARG A 185 1.36 19.28 3.08
C ARG A 185 0.95 17.87 3.48
N MET A 186 1.88 16.92 3.47
CA MET A 186 1.59 15.55 3.86
C MET A 186 1.27 15.45 5.36
N MET A 187 2.02 16.17 6.19
CA MET A 187 1.82 16.19 7.64
C MET A 187 0.55 16.96 8.04
N GLU A 188 0.22 18.05 7.34
CA GLU A 188 -1.02 18.78 7.55
C GLU A 188 -2.24 17.91 7.22
N ALA A 189 -2.23 17.25 6.06
CA ALA A 189 -3.31 16.33 5.69
C ALA A 189 -3.43 15.16 6.68
N PHE A 190 -2.30 14.61 7.14
CA PHE A 190 -2.29 13.57 8.20
C PHE A 190 -2.94 14.07 9.49
N ALA A 191 -2.55 15.26 9.97
CA ALA A 191 -3.10 15.83 11.20
C ALA A 191 -4.61 16.05 11.09
N GLN A 192 -5.09 16.59 9.96
CA GLN A 192 -6.53 16.76 9.70
C GLN A 192 -7.26 15.42 9.75
N ARG A 193 -6.71 14.37 9.12
CA ARG A 193 -7.29 13.02 9.13
C ARG A 193 -7.30 12.43 10.54
N TYR A 194 -6.20 12.53 11.28
CA TYR A 194 -6.11 12.00 12.65
C TYR A 194 -7.14 12.66 13.58
N CYS A 195 -7.25 13.99 13.56
CA CYS A 195 -8.22 14.72 14.37
C CYS A 195 -9.67 14.37 14.00
N ARG A 196 -9.96 14.11 12.72
CA ARG A 196 -11.29 13.65 12.27
C ARG A 196 -11.62 12.26 12.80
N CYS A 197 -10.66 11.35 12.84
CA CYS A 197 -10.83 10.00 13.38
C CYS A 197 -10.89 9.96 14.91
N ASN A 198 -10.24 10.92 15.59
CA ASN A 198 -10.10 10.95 17.05
C ASN A 198 -10.55 12.31 17.62
N PRO A 199 -11.86 12.62 17.55
CA PRO A 199 -12.37 13.91 18.00
C PRO A 199 -12.16 14.10 19.51
N GLY A 200 -11.72 15.30 19.91
CA GLY A 200 -11.54 15.67 21.31
C GLY A 200 -10.18 15.30 21.93
N VAL A 201 -9.30 14.61 21.19
CA VAL A 201 -7.92 14.34 21.66
C VAL A 201 -7.05 15.60 21.65
N PHE A 202 -7.19 16.42 20.61
CA PHE A 202 -6.49 17.69 20.43
C PHE A 202 -7.49 18.83 20.22
N GLN A 203 -7.18 20.05 20.68
CA GLN A 203 -8.05 21.22 20.51
C GLN A 203 -8.07 21.71 19.05
N SER A 204 -6.92 21.61 18.37
CA SER A 204 -6.74 22.05 17.00
C SER A 204 -5.94 21.03 16.17
N THR A 205 -6.13 21.08 14.85
CA THR A 205 -5.27 20.35 13.89
C THR A 205 -3.82 20.77 14.05
N ASP A 206 -3.56 22.06 14.31
CA ASP A 206 -2.22 22.61 14.51
C ASP A 206 -1.51 21.95 15.70
N THR A 207 -2.23 21.71 16.81
CA THR A 207 -1.69 20.94 17.94
C THR A 207 -1.23 19.55 17.51
N CYS A 208 -2.06 18.83 16.75
CA CYS A 208 -1.73 17.49 16.24
C CYS A 208 -0.53 17.53 15.28
N TYR A 209 -0.49 18.52 14.40
CA TYR A 209 0.58 18.72 13.43
C TYR A 209 1.93 18.98 14.14
N VAL A 210 1.99 19.96 15.05
CA VAL A 210 3.22 20.32 15.77
C VAL A 210 3.69 19.16 16.65
N LEU A 211 2.77 18.50 17.35
CA LEU A 211 3.10 17.34 18.18
C LEU A 211 3.63 16.17 17.33
N SER A 212 3.11 15.98 16.12
CA SER A 212 3.61 14.96 15.20
C SER A 212 5.09 15.17 14.85
N PHE A 213 5.49 16.41 14.55
CA PHE A 213 6.90 16.75 14.35
C PHE A 213 7.73 16.57 15.61
N ALA A 214 7.21 16.95 16.79
CA ALA A 214 7.89 16.73 18.06
C ALA A 214 8.15 15.23 18.31
N VAL A 215 7.20 14.36 17.98
CA VAL A 215 7.34 12.90 18.06
C VAL A 215 8.36 12.36 17.05
N ILE A 216 8.36 12.85 15.81
CA ILE A 216 9.37 12.48 14.79
C ILE A 216 10.78 12.90 15.23
N MET A 217 10.94 14.12 15.75
CA MET A 217 12.22 14.61 16.27
C MET A 217 12.67 13.85 17.53
N LEU A 218 11.71 13.41 18.36
CA LEU A 218 11.99 12.55 19.51
C LEU A 218 12.60 11.21 19.06
N ASN A 219 12.09 10.61 17.98
CA ASN A 219 12.65 9.38 17.41
C ASN A 219 14.13 9.55 17.05
N THR A 220 14.48 10.62 16.33
CA THR A 220 15.88 10.93 16.01
C THR A 220 16.70 11.10 17.29
N SER A 221 16.18 11.85 18.27
CA SER A 221 16.89 12.16 19.51
C SER A 221 17.18 10.93 20.37
N LEU A 222 16.27 9.95 20.41
CA LEU A 222 16.42 8.74 21.21
C LEU A 222 17.26 7.66 20.53
N HIS A 223 17.15 7.54 19.21
CA HIS A 223 17.67 6.37 18.48
C HIS A 223 18.86 6.66 17.56
N ASN A 224 19.12 7.92 17.18
CA ASN A 224 20.31 8.24 16.40
C ASN A 224 21.57 8.19 17.29
N PRO A 225 22.57 7.33 17.00
CA PRO A 225 23.77 7.19 17.83
C PRO A 225 24.63 8.47 17.87
N ASN A 226 24.46 9.39 16.91
CA ASN A 226 25.16 10.67 16.89
C ASN A 226 24.57 11.69 17.89
N VAL A 227 23.37 11.45 18.42
CA VAL A 227 22.75 12.29 19.45
C VAL A 227 23.18 11.78 20.83
N LYS A 228 24.03 12.57 21.51
CA LYS A 228 24.57 12.22 22.83
C LYS A 228 23.57 12.50 23.96
N ASP A 229 22.84 13.60 23.86
CA ASP A 229 21.89 14.05 24.87
C ASP A 229 20.50 13.52 24.55
N LYS A 230 20.12 12.40 25.19
CA LYS A 230 18.83 11.76 24.99
C LYS A 230 17.81 12.38 25.96
N PRO A 231 16.74 13.04 25.45
CA PRO A 231 15.77 13.69 26.32
C PRO A 231 15.05 12.66 27.20
N THR A 232 14.80 13.00 28.46
CA THR A 232 13.94 12.19 29.35
C THR A 232 12.46 12.47 29.08
N VAL A 233 11.56 11.64 29.61
CA VAL A 233 10.10 11.87 29.50
C VAL A 233 9.67 13.20 30.12
N GLN A 234 10.30 13.61 31.23
CA GLN A 234 10.02 14.90 31.87
C GLN A 234 10.46 16.06 30.97
N ARG A 235 11.61 15.93 30.29
CA ARG A 235 12.07 16.92 29.33
C ARG A 235 11.14 16.99 28.12
N PHE A 236 10.73 15.86 27.56
CA PHE A 236 9.77 15.82 26.46
C PHE A 236 8.43 16.47 26.84
N THR A 237 7.94 16.22 28.05
CA THR A 237 6.73 16.86 28.58
C THR A 237 6.90 18.37 28.70
N ALA A 238 8.03 18.82 29.25
CA ALA A 238 8.34 20.25 29.40
C ALA A 238 8.47 20.97 28.04
N MET A 239 9.08 20.32 27.05
CA MET A 239 9.26 20.85 25.68
C MET A 239 7.94 21.05 24.93
N ASN A 240 6.87 20.34 25.32
CA ASN A 240 5.55 20.42 24.68
C ASN A 240 4.51 21.12 25.57
N ARG A 241 4.94 21.92 26.55
CA ARG A 241 4.02 22.76 27.34
C ARG A 241 3.39 23.84 26.48
N GLY A 242 2.11 24.12 26.70
CA GLY A 242 1.35 25.13 25.95
C GLY A 242 1.01 24.75 24.51
N ILE A 243 1.34 23.53 24.05
CA ILE A 243 1.15 23.12 22.65
C ILE A 243 -0.33 23.02 22.23
N ASN A 244 -1.25 22.89 23.18
CA ASN A 244 -2.68 22.68 22.94
C ASN A 244 -3.42 24.02 22.98
N ASP A 245 -3.16 24.87 21.98
CA ASP A 245 -3.67 26.25 21.87
C ASP A 245 -3.41 27.12 23.13
N GLY A 246 -2.19 27.02 23.67
CA GLY A 246 -1.76 27.72 24.88
C GLY A 246 -1.97 26.91 26.17
N GLY A 247 -2.67 25.78 26.11
CA GLY A 247 -2.82 24.82 27.20
C GLY A 247 -1.84 23.63 27.12
N ASP A 248 -1.79 22.86 28.21
CA ASP A 248 -0.98 21.63 28.28
C ASP A 248 -1.79 20.39 27.85
N LEU A 249 -1.12 19.43 27.21
CA LEU A 249 -1.68 18.10 26.99
C LEU A 249 -1.57 17.23 28.26
N PRO A 250 -2.44 16.22 28.44
CA PRO A 250 -2.33 15.30 29.58
C PRO A 250 -0.95 14.66 29.67
N GLU A 251 -0.34 14.67 30.86
CA GLU A 251 1.02 14.13 31.06
C GLU A 251 1.09 12.64 30.71
N GLU A 252 0.03 11.88 31.01
CA GLU A 252 -0.07 10.46 30.66
C GLU A 252 -0.05 10.24 29.14
N LEU A 253 -0.71 11.11 28.36
CA LEU A 253 -0.67 11.04 26.89
C LEU A 253 0.76 11.22 26.40
N LEU A 254 1.45 12.29 26.81
CA LEU A 254 2.83 12.57 26.40
C LEU A 254 3.80 11.47 26.83
N ARG A 255 3.61 10.90 28.02
CA ARG A 255 4.37 9.75 28.52
C ARG A 255 4.17 8.53 27.65
N ASN A 256 2.93 8.19 27.29
CA ASN A 256 2.61 7.06 26.42
C ASN A 256 3.24 7.21 25.03
N LEU A 257 3.20 8.41 24.45
CA LEU A 257 3.86 8.70 23.16
C LEU A 257 5.39 8.53 23.28
N TYR A 258 5.99 9.08 24.33
CA TYR A 258 7.42 8.98 24.58
C TYR A 258 7.88 7.53 24.75
N ASP A 259 7.20 6.77 25.61
CA ASP A 259 7.55 5.38 25.90
C ASP A 259 7.35 4.50 24.67
N SER A 260 6.32 4.74 23.84
CA SER A 260 6.14 4.03 22.58
C SER A 260 7.32 4.24 21.62
N ILE A 261 7.78 5.48 21.43
CA ILE A 261 8.94 5.76 20.59
C ILE A 261 10.21 5.18 21.20
N LYS A 262 10.43 5.35 22.50
CA LYS A 262 11.61 4.81 23.20
C LYS A 262 11.73 3.28 23.05
N ASN A 263 10.60 2.58 23.12
CA ASN A 263 10.58 1.12 23.04
C ASN A 263 10.78 0.60 21.61
N GLU A 264 10.21 1.28 20.62
CA GLU A 264 10.34 0.89 19.22
C GLU A 264 10.55 2.13 18.32
N PRO A 265 11.68 2.27 17.60
CA PRO A 265 11.86 3.36 16.65
C PRO A 265 10.85 3.28 15.50
N PHE A 266 10.66 4.38 14.76
CA PHE A 266 9.90 4.31 13.51
C PHE A 266 10.59 3.34 12.55
N LYS A 267 9.82 2.40 12.00
CA LYS A 267 10.29 1.51 10.92
C LYS A 267 10.00 2.18 9.60
N ILE A 268 11.03 2.38 8.81
CA ILE A 268 10.88 2.99 7.50
C ILE A 268 11.16 1.95 6.43
N PRO A 269 10.26 1.82 5.45
CA PRO A 269 10.47 0.91 4.35
C PRO A 269 11.81 1.20 3.65
N GLU A 270 12.60 0.15 3.41
CA GLU A 270 13.93 0.27 2.78
C GLU A 270 13.79 0.48 1.26
N ASP A 271 14.56 1.41 0.71
CA ASP A 271 14.89 1.47 -0.73
C ASP A 271 16.33 2.00 -0.96
N ASP A 272 16.87 2.85 -0.07
CA ASP A 272 18.12 3.58 -0.34
C ASP A 272 18.85 4.22 0.88
N GLY A 273 18.54 3.86 2.13
CA GLY A 273 19.38 4.20 3.32
C GLY A 273 19.45 5.67 3.75
N ASN A 274 18.98 6.64 2.96
CA ASN A 274 18.89 8.07 3.30
C ASN A 274 17.50 8.44 3.82
N ASP A 275 17.18 8.01 5.04
CA ASP A 275 15.87 8.29 5.64
C ASP A 275 15.83 9.62 6.43
N LEU A 276 14.73 10.36 6.27
CA LEU A 276 14.49 11.64 6.92
C LEU A 276 14.26 11.51 8.44
N THR A 277 13.67 10.43 8.94
CA THR A 277 13.41 10.31 10.38
C THR A 277 14.66 10.12 11.23
N HIS A 278 15.79 9.78 10.59
CA HIS A 278 17.10 9.79 11.22
C HIS A 278 17.84 11.13 11.06
N THR A 279 17.32 12.06 10.25
CA THR A 279 17.92 13.36 9.94
C THR A 279 17.11 14.58 10.39
N PHE A 280 15.94 14.40 11.02
CA PHE A 280 15.26 15.43 11.81
C PHE A 280 16.05 15.76 13.08
N PHE A 281 17.19 16.42 12.91
CA PHE A 281 17.97 16.96 14.02
C PHE A 281 17.31 18.23 14.55
N ASN A 282 17.35 18.42 15.86
CA ASN A 282 17.14 19.74 16.42
C ASN A 282 18.28 20.65 15.92
N PRO A 283 18.02 21.66 15.08
CA PRO A 283 19.05 22.58 14.61
C PRO A 283 19.57 23.48 15.73
N ASP A 284 18.80 23.60 16.81
CA ASP A 284 19.11 24.49 17.91
C ASP A 284 20.18 23.87 18.80
N ARG A 285 21.21 24.65 19.08
CA ARG A 285 22.35 24.24 19.91
C ARG A 285 22.80 25.40 20.75
N GLU A 286 23.18 25.14 21.98
CA GLU A 286 23.72 26.17 22.85
C GLU A 286 25.02 25.71 23.51
N GLY A 287 25.92 26.64 23.78
CA GLY A 287 27.20 26.31 24.38
C GLY A 287 28.22 27.43 24.37
N TRP A 288 29.25 27.22 25.19
CA TRP A 288 30.42 28.09 25.24
C TRP A 288 31.38 27.74 24.09
N LEU A 289 31.69 28.74 23.26
CA LEU A 289 32.63 28.63 22.15
C LEU A 289 33.70 29.72 22.23
N LEU A 290 34.92 29.39 21.78
CA LEU A 290 35.97 30.37 21.58
C LEU A 290 35.73 31.10 20.25
N LYS A 291 35.42 32.40 20.31
CA LYS A 291 35.28 33.23 19.12
C LYS A 291 36.65 33.78 18.73
N LEU A 292 37.09 33.46 17.51
CA LEU A 292 38.30 34.05 16.92
C LEU A 292 37.96 35.40 16.29
N GLY A 293 38.43 36.49 16.89
CA GLY A 293 38.46 37.84 16.33
C GLY A 293 39.89 38.42 16.41
N THR A 294 40.03 39.74 16.57
CA THR A 294 41.35 40.35 16.87
C THR A 294 41.94 39.84 18.18
N PHE A 295 41.08 39.40 19.11
CA PHE A 295 41.41 38.68 20.33
C PHE A 295 40.50 37.45 20.45
N VAL A 296 40.96 36.43 21.17
CA VAL A 296 40.20 35.20 21.40
C VAL A 296 39.45 35.32 22.74
N PHE A 297 38.12 35.23 22.70
CA PHE A 297 37.28 35.26 23.91
C PHE A 297 36.29 34.10 23.93
N MET A 298 36.08 33.53 25.12
CA MET A 298 35.05 32.53 25.37
C MET A 298 33.68 33.22 25.43
N THR A 299 32.74 32.80 24.59
CA THR A 299 31.41 33.41 24.46
C THR A 299 30.34 32.33 24.40
N TYR A 300 29.21 32.54 25.08
CA TYR A 300 28.07 31.64 25.01
C TYR A 300 27.24 31.96 23.78
N PHE A 301 26.91 30.95 22.99
CA PHE A 301 26.09 31.08 21.80
C PHE A 301 24.87 30.18 21.90
N THR A 302 23.77 30.64 21.30
CA THR A 302 22.53 29.89 21.11
C THR A 302 22.21 29.93 19.61
N GLN A 303 22.39 28.81 18.92
CA GLN A 303 21.89 28.60 17.57
C GLN A 303 20.39 28.34 17.64
N CYS A 304 19.62 29.11 16.89
CA CYS A 304 18.19 28.91 16.69
C CYS A 304 17.91 28.91 15.19
N GLY A 305 17.54 27.76 14.64
CA GLY A 305 17.45 27.52 13.19
C GLY A 305 18.78 27.81 12.47
N SER A 306 18.75 28.73 11.51
CA SER A 306 19.94 29.13 10.71
C SER A 306 20.75 30.27 11.34
N ALA A 307 20.31 30.81 12.49
CA ALA A 307 20.90 31.99 13.10
C ALA A 307 21.66 31.64 14.38
N LEU A 308 22.87 32.20 14.53
CA LEU A 308 23.68 32.05 15.73
C LEU A 308 23.56 33.33 16.57
N HIS A 309 22.91 33.22 17.73
CA HIS A 309 22.69 34.33 18.65
C HIS A 309 23.73 34.31 19.78
N CYS A 310 24.06 35.49 20.26
CA CYS A 310 24.91 35.69 21.44
C CYS A 310 24.08 36.48 22.47
N PRO A 311 23.45 35.80 23.44
CA PRO A 311 22.57 36.47 24.39
C PRO A 311 23.34 37.47 25.28
N PRO A 312 22.66 38.47 25.87
CA PRO A 312 23.24 39.40 26.84
C PRO A 312 23.94 38.66 27.99
N LEU A 313 24.94 39.28 28.62
CA LEU A 313 25.74 38.65 29.69
C LEU A 313 24.88 38.11 30.85
N GLU A 314 23.75 38.77 31.14
CA GLU A 314 22.82 38.46 32.22
C GLU A 314 22.03 37.15 31.98
N ASP A 315 21.83 36.77 30.72
CA ASP A 315 21.08 35.58 30.30
C ASP A 315 22.00 34.37 30.04
N ARG A 316 23.31 34.50 30.30
CA ARG A 316 24.28 33.42 30.06
C ARG A 316 24.41 32.52 31.29
N PRO A 317 24.40 31.18 31.13
CA PRO A 317 24.64 30.27 32.25
C PRO A 317 26.06 30.46 32.82
N CYS A 318 26.24 30.48 34.13
CA CYS A 318 27.56 30.64 34.74
C CYS A 318 28.55 29.56 34.26
N ILE A 319 29.81 29.94 34.00
CA ILE A 319 30.89 28.99 33.70
C ILE A 319 31.22 28.20 34.97
N THR A 320 30.48 27.13 35.24
CA THR A 320 30.89 26.13 36.24
C THR A 320 31.92 25.22 35.60
N THR A 321 33.16 25.36 36.05
CA THR A 321 34.35 24.50 35.87
C THR A 321 34.26 23.49 34.73
N ILE A 322 35.00 23.78 33.65
CA ILE A 322 35.32 22.84 32.57
C ILE A 322 35.83 21.54 33.21
N LYS A 323 35.06 20.46 33.17
CA LYS A 323 35.59 19.12 33.45
C LYS A 323 36.57 18.81 32.33
N THR A 324 37.86 18.88 32.65
CA THR A 324 38.95 18.24 31.90
C THR A 324 38.69 16.76 31.73
#